data_AF-A0A2E3VYW2-F1
#
_entry.id   AF-A0A2E3VYW2-F1
#
_cell.length_a   1.000
_cell.length_b   1.000
_cell.length_c   1.000
_cell.angle_alpha   90.00
_cell.angle_beta   90.00
_cell.angle_gamma   90.00
#
_symmetry.space_group_name_H-M   'P 1'
#
loop_
_entity.id
_entity.type
_entity.pdbx_description
1 polymer ?
#
loop_
_entity_poly.entity_id
_entity_poly.type
_entity_poly.pdbx_seq_one_letter_code
_entity_poly.pdbx_strand_id
1 'polypeptide(L)'
;MSAMFGASYIANPDTSNWDTSNVEDMSYMFQDALSATPDTSGWDTSNVTNMSNMFEGTGEANPDTSNWDMSSVVSAPYMFADAVKANPDTSNWKTTSLNYAVHMFAGAVVANPDISNWDSSSLTTVRWMFMGAAAANPDFSNWDFTTIGELRDLVTGVTLTTENYDGLLVALDNSYVGTPVTNFNVGSSNYTSGGAGGTARASLGVKGWSFDDGGGI
;
A
#
# COMPACT_ATOMS: atom_id res chain seq x y z
N MET A 1 -2.60 20.48 -8.79
CA MET A 1 -4.01 20.21 -9.15
C MET A 1 -4.62 19.39 -8.04
N SER A 2 -5.30 19.98 -7.06
CA SER A 2 -5.86 19.24 -5.92
C SER A 2 -7.37 19.42 -5.80
N ALA A 3 -8.04 18.40 -5.26
CA ALA A 3 -9.49 18.37 -4.98
C ALA A 3 -10.44 18.72 -6.14
N MET A 4 -10.00 18.62 -7.40
CA MET A 4 -10.74 19.12 -8.56
C MET A 4 -12.13 18.49 -8.76
N PHE A 5 -12.25 17.19 -8.47
CA PHE A 5 -13.50 16.42 -8.55
C PHE A 5 -13.84 15.70 -7.24
N GLY A 6 -13.24 16.14 -6.13
CA GLY A 6 -13.55 15.62 -4.80
C GLY A 6 -15.05 15.72 -4.49
N ALA A 7 -15.63 14.65 -3.94
CA ALA A 7 -17.06 14.46 -3.66
C ALA A 7 -18.00 14.67 -4.85
N SER A 8 -17.49 14.71 -6.09
CA SER A 8 -18.30 14.89 -7.29
C SER A 8 -18.84 13.53 -7.75
N TYR A 9 -19.84 13.01 -7.03
CA TYR A 9 -20.40 11.65 -7.18
C TYR A 9 -20.69 11.19 -8.62
N ILE A 10 -21.12 12.10 -9.50
CA ILE A 10 -21.50 11.79 -10.90
C ILE A 10 -20.51 12.34 -11.94
N ALA A 11 -19.41 12.97 -11.52
CA ALA A 11 -18.47 13.57 -12.46
C ALA A 11 -17.63 12.50 -13.15
N ASN A 12 -17.52 12.61 -14.47
CA ASN A 12 -16.59 11.84 -15.29
C ASN A 12 -15.89 12.78 -16.29
N PRO A 13 -14.91 13.58 -15.85
CA PRO A 13 -14.23 14.54 -16.70
C PRO A 13 -13.37 13.85 -17.76
N ASP A 14 -13.36 14.41 -18.97
CA ASP A 14 -12.33 14.05 -19.95
C ASP A 14 -10.97 14.59 -19.50
N THR A 15 -10.06 13.66 -19.23
CA THR A 15 -8.72 13.88 -18.64
C THR A 15 -7.60 13.55 -19.62
N SER A 16 -7.95 13.08 -20.82
CA SER A 16 -7.01 12.55 -21.82
C SER A 16 -6.01 13.60 -22.37
N ASN A 17 -6.34 14.88 -22.26
CA ASN A 17 -5.53 16.00 -22.78
C ASN A 17 -4.96 16.90 -21.68
N TRP A 18 -4.96 16.44 -20.42
CA TRP A 18 -4.37 17.22 -19.33
C TRP A 18 -2.84 17.27 -19.44
N ASP A 19 -2.29 18.47 -19.36
CA ASP A 19 -0.85 18.66 -19.15
C ASP A 19 -0.57 18.63 -17.63
N THR A 20 -0.03 17.52 -17.16
CA THR A 20 0.32 17.33 -15.74
C THR A 20 1.82 17.54 -15.46
N SER A 21 2.62 17.94 -16.46
CA SER A 21 4.08 17.99 -16.36
C SER A 21 4.61 18.94 -15.28
N ASN A 22 3.82 19.93 -14.85
CA ASN A 22 4.19 20.88 -13.80
C ASN A 22 3.37 20.71 -12.51
N VAL A 23 2.64 19.60 -12.37
CA VAL A 23 1.79 19.36 -11.21
C VAL A 23 2.62 18.77 -10.07
N GLU A 24 2.69 19.48 -8.94
CA GLU A 24 3.39 19.01 -7.74
C GLU A 24 2.47 18.33 -6.72
N ASP A 25 1.17 18.64 -6.76
CA ASP A 25 0.17 18.13 -5.82
C ASP A 25 -1.05 17.63 -6.61
N MET A 26 -1.34 16.33 -6.47
CA MET A 26 -2.48 15.60 -7.04
C MET A 26 -3.46 15.11 -5.96
N SER A 27 -3.37 15.62 -4.74
CA SER A 27 -4.20 15.15 -3.63
C SER A 27 -5.69 15.41 -3.86
N TYR A 28 -6.53 14.48 -3.39
CA TYR A 28 -7.99 14.56 -3.40
C TYR A 28 -8.66 14.70 -4.78
N MET A 29 -7.93 14.52 -5.89
CA MET A 29 -8.45 14.87 -7.22
C MET A 29 -9.78 14.19 -7.58
N PHE A 30 -9.95 12.92 -7.21
CA PHE A 30 -11.16 12.11 -7.47
C PHE A 30 -11.74 11.49 -6.20
N GLN A 31 -11.41 12.00 -5.02
CA GLN A 31 -11.96 11.49 -3.75
C GLN A 31 -13.49 11.42 -3.82
N ASP A 32 -14.09 10.28 -3.46
CA ASP A 32 -15.54 10.01 -3.45
C ASP A 32 -16.25 10.25 -4.80
N ALA A 33 -15.51 10.36 -5.91
CA ALA A 33 -16.07 10.53 -7.25
C ALA A 33 -16.55 9.17 -7.77
N LEU A 34 -17.70 8.69 -7.28
CA LEU A 34 -18.18 7.33 -7.50
C LEU A 34 -18.24 6.91 -8.98
N SER A 35 -18.56 7.83 -9.89
CA SER A 35 -18.70 7.55 -11.33
C SER A 35 -17.48 7.90 -12.18
N ALA A 36 -16.39 8.38 -11.59
CA ALA A 36 -15.23 8.86 -12.35
C ALA A 36 -14.42 7.71 -12.97
N THR A 37 -14.08 7.84 -14.24
CA THR A 37 -13.19 6.91 -14.97
C THR A 37 -12.13 7.71 -15.73
N PRO A 38 -11.20 8.39 -15.02
CA PRO A 38 -10.21 9.24 -15.68
C PRO A 38 -9.24 8.43 -16.53
N ASP A 39 -8.92 8.96 -17.71
CA ASP A 39 -7.80 8.48 -18.53
C ASP A 39 -6.51 9.10 -17.99
N THR A 40 -5.67 8.23 -17.41
CA THR A 40 -4.44 8.58 -16.71
C THR A 40 -3.19 8.12 -17.45
N SER A 41 -3.37 7.49 -18.63
CA SER A 41 -2.29 6.86 -19.40
C SER A 41 -1.22 7.85 -19.89
N GLY A 42 -1.59 9.12 -20.07
CA GLY A 42 -0.72 10.20 -20.51
C GLY A 42 -0.23 11.15 -19.41
N TRP A 43 -0.52 10.88 -18.14
CA TRP A 43 -0.10 11.76 -17.06
C TRP A 43 1.40 11.62 -16.77
N ASP A 44 2.09 12.76 -16.76
CA ASP A 44 3.43 12.92 -16.19
C ASP A 44 3.31 13.20 -14.69
N THR A 45 3.85 12.30 -13.86
CA THR A 45 3.86 12.43 -12.40
C THR A 45 5.24 12.72 -11.83
N SER A 46 6.25 13.01 -12.66
CA SER A 46 7.66 13.15 -12.25
C SER A 46 7.90 14.28 -11.23
N ASN A 47 7.07 15.31 -11.26
CA ASN A 47 7.13 16.44 -10.31
C ASN A 47 6.16 16.30 -9.13
N VAL A 48 5.33 15.26 -9.10
CA VAL A 48 4.31 15.09 -8.05
C VAL A 48 4.99 14.66 -6.75
N THR A 49 4.67 15.36 -5.68
CA THR A 49 5.17 15.08 -4.32
C THR A 49 4.06 14.58 -3.39
N ASN A 50 2.79 14.87 -3.72
CA ASN A 50 1.64 14.51 -2.90
C ASN A 50 0.51 13.90 -3.75
N MET A 51 0.13 12.67 -3.42
CA MET A 51 -0.97 11.91 -4.03
C MET A 51 -2.01 11.45 -2.98
N SER A 52 -2.06 12.13 -1.82
CA SER A 52 -2.97 11.77 -0.72
C SER A 52 -4.43 11.73 -1.19
N ASN A 53 -5.15 10.68 -0.85
CA ASN A 53 -6.61 10.53 -1.08
C ASN A 53 -7.03 10.68 -2.56
N MET A 54 -6.12 10.51 -3.52
CA MET A 54 -6.36 10.86 -4.92
C MET A 54 -7.57 10.13 -5.53
N PHE A 55 -7.72 8.84 -5.22
CA PHE A 55 -8.81 7.97 -5.67
C PHE A 55 -9.60 7.36 -4.50
N GLU A 56 -9.47 7.91 -3.29
CA GLU A 56 -10.18 7.40 -2.12
C GLU A 56 -11.69 7.35 -2.38
N GLY A 57 -12.35 6.24 -2.03
CA GLY A 57 -13.80 6.09 -2.13
C GLY A 57 -14.35 6.07 -3.56
N THR A 58 -13.51 5.93 -4.59
CA THR A 58 -13.98 5.85 -5.97
C THR A 58 -14.69 4.52 -6.26
N GLY A 59 -15.84 4.59 -6.94
CA GLY A 59 -16.65 3.40 -7.26
C GLY A 59 -16.26 2.73 -8.58
N GLU A 60 -15.81 3.52 -9.55
CA GLU A 60 -15.58 3.06 -10.93
C GLU A 60 -14.14 3.23 -11.41
N ALA A 61 -13.31 4.03 -10.73
CA ALA A 61 -11.96 4.35 -11.20
C ALA A 61 -11.04 3.11 -11.13
N ASN A 62 -10.30 2.89 -12.22
CA ASN A 62 -9.16 1.99 -12.28
C ASN A 62 -8.08 2.64 -13.15
N PRO A 63 -7.25 3.55 -12.58
CA PRO A 63 -6.30 4.33 -13.37
C PRO A 63 -5.18 3.46 -13.94
N ASP A 64 -4.73 3.80 -15.14
CA ASP A 64 -3.49 3.28 -15.71
C ASP A 64 -2.32 3.98 -15.02
N THR A 65 -1.60 3.21 -14.22
CA THR A 65 -0.50 3.68 -13.36
C THR A 65 0.86 3.16 -13.82
N SER A 66 0.89 2.46 -14.96
CA SER A 66 2.09 1.78 -15.48
C SER A 66 3.25 2.74 -15.80
N ASN A 67 2.93 4.01 -16.12
CA ASN A 67 3.89 5.06 -16.46
C ASN A 67 4.16 6.06 -15.31
N TRP A 68 3.54 5.87 -14.13
CA TRP A 68 3.71 6.83 -13.05
C TRP A 68 5.12 6.75 -12.45
N ASP A 69 5.78 7.91 -12.39
CA ASP A 69 7.01 8.11 -11.64
C ASP A 69 6.66 8.47 -10.19
N MET A 70 7.00 7.57 -9.27
CA MET A 70 6.81 7.74 -7.82
C MET A 70 8.06 8.26 -7.10
N SER A 71 9.16 8.53 -7.82
CA SER A 71 10.46 8.83 -7.19
C SER A 71 10.47 10.14 -6.40
N SER A 72 9.59 11.08 -6.74
CA SER A 72 9.42 12.37 -6.05
C SER A 72 8.28 12.35 -5.01
N VAL A 73 7.44 11.30 -4.99
CA VAL A 73 6.25 11.26 -4.14
C VAL A 73 6.65 11.01 -2.70
N VAL A 74 6.29 11.94 -1.81
CA VAL A 74 6.57 11.87 -0.38
C VAL A 74 5.35 11.35 0.41
N SER A 75 4.14 11.68 -0.06
CA SER A 75 2.89 11.40 0.65
C SER A 75 1.85 10.76 -0.27
N ALA A 76 1.44 9.53 0.05
CA ALA A 76 0.33 8.84 -0.60
C ALA A 76 -0.66 8.15 0.39
N PRO A 77 -0.97 8.74 1.57
CA PRO A 77 -1.96 8.16 2.46
C PRO A 77 -3.34 8.13 1.78
N TYR A 78 -4.09 7.05 2.03
CA TYR A 78 -5.44 6.84 1.48
C TYR A 78 -5.56 6.88 -0.04
N MET A 79 -4.45 6.82 -0.79
CA MET A 79 -4.47 7.09 -2.24
C MET A 79 -5.51 6.28 -3.00
N PHE A 80 -5.69 5.01 -2.65
CA PHE A 80 -6.69 4.08 -3.19
C PHE A 80 -7.60 3.51 -2.11
N ALA A 81 -7.70 4.14 -0.93
CA ALA A 81 -8.55 3.62 0.14
C ALA A 81 -10.01 3.52 -0.34
N ASP A 82 -10.67 2.39 -0.11
CA ASP A 82 -12.04 2.07 -0.53
C ASP A 82 -12.30 2.23 -2.05
N ALA A 83 -11.25 2.29 -2.88
CA ALA A 83 -11.36 2.30 -4.33
C ALA A 83 -11.64 0.89 -4.87
N VAL A 84 -12.91 0.47 -4.79
CA VAL A 84 -13.31 -0.95 -4.93
C VAL A 84 -13.03 -1.60 -6.29
N LYS A 85 -12.73 -0.81 -7.33
CA LYS A 85 -12.33 -1.30 -8.67
C LYS A 85 -10.87 -1.04 -9.03
N ALA A 86 -10.16 -0.26 -8.23
CA ALA A 86 -8.78 0.09 -8.54
C ALA A 86 -7.85 -1.10 -8.30
N ASN A 87 -7.04 -1.42 -9.31
CA ASN A 87 -5.94 -2.37 -9.21
C ASN A 87 -4.72 -1.79 -9.94
N PRO A 88 -4.00 -0.85 -9.32
CA PRO A 88 -2.89 -0.14 -9.97
C PRO A 88 -1.71 -1.07 -10.24
N ASP A 89 -1.06 -0.89 -11.40
CA ASP A 89 0.24 -1.47 -11.70
C ASP A 89 1.32 -0.66 -10.98
N THR A 90 1.92 -1.30 -9.98
CA THR A 90 2.92 -0.70 -9.09
C THR A 90 4.32 -1.27 -9.31
N SER A 91 4.49 -2.15 -10.30
CA SER A 91 5.71 -2.92 -10.54
C SER A 91 6.94 -2.07 -10.87
N ASN A 92 6.72 -0.89 -11.47
CA ASN A 92 7.76 0.07 -11.86
C ASN A 92 7.93 1.25 -10.88
N TRP A 93 7.16 1.29 -9.79
CA TRP A 93 7.19 2.42 -8.88
C TRP A 93 8.51 2.48 -8.11
N LYS A 94 9.18 3.63 -8.18
CA LYS A 94 10.34 3.95 -7.35
C LYS A 94 9.89 4.71 -6.12
N THR A 95 9.93 4.09 -4.94
CA THR A 95 9.40 4.69 -3.71
C THR A 95 10.47 5.31 -2.81
N THR A 96 11.63 5.68 -3.36
CA THR A 96 12.80 6.18 -2.61
C THR A 96 12.50 7.39 -1.73
N SER A 97 11.49 8.19 -2.08
CA SER A 97 11.08 9.38 -1.32
C SER A 97 9.80 9.18 -0.50
N LEU A 98 9.12 8.04 -0.66
CA LEU A 98 7.81 7.81 -0.07
C LEU A 98 7.96 7.65 1.44
N ASN A 99 7.30 8.54 2.19
CA ASN A 99 7.37 8.57 3.65
C ASN A 99 6.08 8.09 4.31
N TYR A 100 4.94 8.47 3.74
CA TYR A 100 3.60 8.22 4.28
C TYR A 100 2.75 7.38 3.32
N ALA A 101 2.46 6.13 3.69
CA ALA A 101 1.61 5.21 2.93
C ALA A 101 0.45 4.62 3.78
N VAL A 102 0.01 5.38 4.79
CA VAL A 102 -1.09 4.99 5.70
C VAL A 102 -2.37 4.73 4.89
N HIS A 103 -3.03 3.60 5.12
CA HIS A 103 -4.28 3.22 4.42
C HIS A 103 -4.20 3.22 2.88
N MET A 104 -3.01 3.21 2.26
CA MET A 104 -2.88 3.47 0.82
C MET A 104 -3.79 2.60 -0.05
N PHE A 105 -4.02 1.34 0.34
CA PHE A 105 -4.90 0.38 -0.32
C PHE A 105 -6.00 -0.18 0.60
N ALA A 106 -6.26 0.45 1.75
CA ALA A 106 -7.25 -0.05 2.71
C ALA A 106 -8.63 -0.18 2.06
N GLY A 107 -9.29 -1.33 2.17
CA GLY A 107 -10.62 -1.56 1.57
C GLY A 107 -10.64 -1.64 0.04
N ALA A 108 -9.50 -1.50 -0.66
CA ALA A 108 -9.40 -1.72 -2.10
C ALA A 108 -9.45 -3.22 -2.41
N VAL A 109 -10.65 -3.78 -2.40
CA VAL A 109 -10.89 -5.24 -2.35
C VAL A 109 -10.31 -6.03 -3.52
N VAL A 110 -10.07 -5.40 -4.67
CA VAL A 110 -9.47 -6.04 -5.86
C VAL A 110 -7.99 -5.70 -6.06
N ALA A 111 -7.44 -4.78 -5.27
CA ALA A 111 -6.06 -4.34 -5.44
C ALA A 111 -5.07 -5.43 -5.00
N ASN A 112 -4.09 -5.71 -5.85
CA ASN A 112 -2.95 -6.57 -5.56
C ASN A 112 -1.66 -5.92 -6.08
N PRO A 113 -1.16 -4.86 -5.42
CA PRO A 113 0.01 -4.14 -5.88
C PRO A 113 1.28 -5.00 -5.69
N ASP A 114 2.17 -4.93 -6.68
CA ASP A 114 3.52 -5.47 -6.61
C ASP A 114 4.43 -4.48 -5.87
N ILE A 115 4.79 -4.84 -4.64
CA ILE A 115 5.68 -4.06 -3.78
C ILE A 115 7.11 -4.60 -3.70
N SER A 116 7.45 -5.61 -4.51
CA SER A 116 8.72 -6.34 -4.40
C SER A 116 9.95 -5.47 -4.71
N ASN A 117 9.75 -4.42 -5.52
CA ASN A 117 10.75 -3.42 -5.91
C ASN A 117 10.67 -2.11 -5.12
N TRP A 118 9.76 -2.00 -4.16
CA TRP A 118 9.62 -0.78 -3.37
C TRP A 118 10.82 -0.60 -2.45
N ASP A 119 11.38 0.61 -2.46
CA ASP A 119 12.34 1.06 -1.46
C ASP A 119 11.57 1.50 -0.20
N SER A 120 11.84 0.82 0.92
CA SER A 120 11.22 1.06 2.22
C SER A 120 12.06 1.97 3.13
N SER A 121 13.28 2.34 2.73
CA SER A 121 14.24 3.07 3.58
C SER A 121 13.79 4.48 3.99
N SER A 122 12.82 5.06 3.28
CA SER A 122 12.21 6.36 3.61
C SER A 122 10.85 6.23 4.32
N LEU A 123 10.25 5.05 4.35
CA LEU A 123 8.92 4.85 4.93
C LEU A 123 8.97 4.96 6.44
N THR A 124 8.10 5.79 7.02
CA THR A 124 8.00 5.93 8.49
C THR A 124 6.69 5.39 9.03
N THR A 125 5.62 5.37 8.21
CA THR A 125 4.32 4.86 8.63
C THR A 125 3.58 4.16 7.49
N VAL A 126 3.16 2.93 7.78
CA VAL A 126 2.47 2.02 6.85
C VAL A 126 1.26 1.35 7.51
N ARG A 127 0.82 1.90 8.65
CA ARG A 127 -0.34 1.36 9.39
C ARG A 127 -1.58 1.30 8.50
N TRP A 128 -2.34 0.21 8.61
CA TRP A 128 -3.54 -0.07 7.81
C TRP A 128 -3.35 -0.07 6.28
N MET A 129 -2.12 -0.08 5.76
CA MET A 129 -1.86 0.08 4.32
C MET A 129 -2.69 -0.89 3.45
N PHE A 130 -2.87 -2.13 3.89
CA PHE A 130 -3.66 -3.16 3.20
C PHE A 130 -4.89 -3.62 3.98
N MET A 131 -5.35 -2.87 4.99
CA MET A 131 -6.47 -3.31 5.84
C MET A 131 -7.72 -3.58 4.98
N GLY A 132 -8.20 -4.83 4.95
CA GLY A 132 -9.37 -5.23 4.16
C GLY A 132 -9.16 -5.30 2.64
N ALA A 133 -7.93 -5.17 2.14
CA ALA A 133 -7.60 -5.36 0.73
C ALA A 133 -7.61 -6.86 0.37
N ALA A 134 -8.79 -7.44 0.17
CA ALA A 134 -8.99 -8.88 0.13
C ALA A 134 -8.15 -9.64 -0.91
N ALA A 135 -7.84 -9.03 -2.05
CA ALA A 135 -7.01 -9.61 -3.11
C ALA A 135 -5.50 -9.41 -2.92
N ALA A 136 -5.09 -8.57 -1.97
CA ALA A 136 -3.68 -8.22 -1.80
C ALA A 136 -2.85 -9.42 -1.34
N ASN A 137 -1.68 -9.59 -1.92
CA ASN A 137 -0.67 -10.54 -1.48
C ASN A 137 0.73 -9.91 -1.59
N PRO A 138 1.02 -8.86 -0.80
CA PRO A 138 2.29 -8.14 -0.85
C PRO A 138 3.49 -9.02 -0.44
N ASP A 139 4.59 -8.94 -1.19
CA ASP A 139 5.88 -9.53 -0.84
C ASP A 139 6.77 -8.51 -0.11
N PHE A 140 7.00 -8.73 1.18
CA PHE A 140 7.81 -7.87 2.04
C PHE A 140 9.26 -8.33 2.19
N SER A 141 9.71 -9.35 1.46
CA SER A 141 11.01 -10.00 1.69
C SER A 141 12.20 -9.04 1.59
N ASN A 142 12.08 -7.96 0.81
CA ASN A 142 13.11 -6.94 0.64
C ASN A 142 12.93 -5.70 1.53
N TRP A 143 11.90 -5.66 2.38
CA TRP A 143 11.60 -4.48 3.17
C TRP A 143 12.50 -4.36 4.41
N ASP A 144 12.96 -3.14 4.67
CA ASP A 144 13.64 -2.73 5.90
C ASP A 144 12.65 -1.99 6.79
N PHE A 145 12.37 -2.56 7.97
CA PHE A 145 11.46 -2.01 8.96
C PHE A 145 12.14 -1.11 10.01
N THR A 146 13.42 -0.77 9.85
CA THR A 146 14.17 0.04 10.83
C THR A 146 13.61 1.45 10.99
N THR A 147 13.06 2.05 9.93
CA THR A 147 12.51 3.41 9.93
C THR A 147 11.02 3.46 10.25
N ILE A 148 10.34 2.30 10.26
CA ILE A 148 8.89 2.21 10.45
C ILE A 148 8.55 2.26 11.95
N GLY A 149 7.96 3.37 12.39
CA GLY A 149 7.69 3.62 13.82
C GLY A 149 6.44 2.94 14.37
N GLU A 150 5.45 2.65 13.53
CA GLU A 150 4.18 2.00 13.92
C GLU A 150 3.74 1.00 12.85
N LEU A 151 3.65 -0.28 13.23
CA LEU A 151 3.28 -1.39 12.35
C LEU A 151 1.92 -2.00 12.71
N ARG A 152 0.95 -1.15 13.02
CA ARG A 152 -0.38 -1.60 13.42
C ARG A 152 -1.24 -1.97 12.21
N ASP A 153 -1.90 -3.13 12.28
CA ASP A 153 -2.96 -3.58 11.36
C ASP A 153 -2.55 -3.50 9.86
N LEU A 154 -1.27 -3.74 9.54
CA LEU A 154 -0.70 -3.56 8.20
C LEU A 154 -1.46 -4.35 7.12
N VAL A 155 -1.80 -5.61 7.43
CA VAL A 155 -2.43 -6.58 6.50
C VAL A 155 -3.69 -7.23 7.11
N THR A 156 -4.34 -6.57 8.08
CA THR A 156 -5.55 -7.13 8.71
C THR A 156 -6.67 -7.32 7.67
N GLY A 157 -7.28 -8.51 7.64
CA GLY A 157 -8.30 -8.85 6.64
C GLY A 157 -7.72 -9.30 5.29
N VAL A 158 -6.41 -9.49 5.19
CA VAL A 158 -5.70 -10.05 4.03
C VAL A 158 -5.23 -11.48 4.37
N THR A 159 -5.23 -12.37 3.37
CA THR A 159 -4.62 -13.72 3.50
C THR A 159 -3.40 -13.80 2.59
N LEU A 160 -2.22 -13.77 3.19
CA LEU A 160 -0.95 -13.91 2.49
C LEU A 160 -0.71 -15.37 2.09
N THR A 161 -0.01 -15.57 0.97
CA THR A 161 0.61 -16.87 0.68
C THR A 161 1.63 -17.20 1.76
N THR A 162 1.91 -18.50 1.95
CA THR A 162 2.94 -18.94 2.92
C THR A 162 4.30 -18.33 2.62
N GLU A 163 4.66 -18.20 1.34
CA GLU A 163 5.90 -17.57 0.90
C GLU A 163 5.98 -16.10 1.34
N ASN A 164 4.93 -15.31 1.09
CA ASN A 164 4.92 -13.89 1.42
C ASN A 164 4.81 -13.65 2.93
N TYR A 165 4.10 -14.54 3.66
CA TYR A 165 4.07 -14.44 5.12
C TYR A 165 5.42 -14.81 5.75
N ASP A 166 6.09 -15.86 5.24
CA ASP A 166 7.46 -16.19 5.67
C ASP A 166 8.42 -15.03 5.42
N GLY A 167 8.33 -14.39 4.24
CA GLY A 167 9.10 -13.20 3.89
C GLY A 167 8.87 -12.04 4.86
N LEU A 168 7.60 -11.73 5.16
CA LEU A 168 7.23 -10.71 6.15
C LEU A 168 7.80 -11.01 7.54
N LEU A 169 7.65 -12.24 8.03
CA LEU A 169 8.16 -12.64 9.33
C LEU A 169 9.68 -12.46 9.42
N VAL A 170 10.41 -12.88 8.39
CA VAL A 170 11.87 -12.75 8.32
C VAL A 170 12.28 -11.28 8.29
N ALA A 171 11.64 -10.46 7.46
CA ALA A 171 11.95 -9.04 7.35
C ALA A 171 11.73 -8.30 8.68
N LEU A 172 10.61 -8.59 9.36
CA LEU A 172 10.30 -8.04 10.69
C LEU A 172 11.32 -8.47 11.74
N ASP A 173 11.66 -9.76 11.79
CA ASP A 173 12.62 -10.29 12.77
C ASP A 173 14.02 -9.67 12.58
N ASN A 174 14.41 -9.38 11.34
CA ASN A 174 15.71 -8.81 11.03
C ASN A 174 15.82 -7.31 11.33
N SER A 175 14.76 -6.53 11.13
CA SER A 175 14.88 -5.08 10.98
C SER A 175 13.94 -4.23 11.85
N TYR A 176 12.82 -4.77 12.34
CA TYR A 176 11.90 -3.94 13.11
C TYR A 176 12.44 -3.64 14.50
N VAL A 177 12.62 -2.35 14.80
CA VAL A 177 13.17 -1.84 16.07
C VAL A 177 12.12 -1.12 16.93
N GLY A 178 10.88 -1.03 16.46
CA GLY A 178 9.78 -0.41 17.19
C GLY A 178 9.27 -1.28 18.35
N THR A 179 8.23 -0.80 19.03
CA THR A 179 7.55 -1.60 20.06
C THR A 179 6.91 -2.84 19.44
N PRO A 180 7.13 -4.05 20.02
CA PRO A 180 6.50 -5.28 19.56
C PRO A 180 4.99 -5.15 19.43
N VAL A 181 4.43 -5.61 18.32
CA VAL A 181 2.99 -5.55 18.09
C VAL A 181 2.32 -6.72 18.82
N THR A 182 1.36 -6.40 19.68
CA THR A 182 0.46 -7.39 20.26
C THR A 182 -0.70 -7.62 19.31
N ASN A 183 -1.03 -8.88 19.02
CA ASN A 183 -2.10 -9.27 18.12
C ASN A 183 -1.88 -8.78 16.68
N PHE A 184 -0.67 -8.98 16.14
CA PHE A 184 -0.38 -8.76 14.73
C PHE A 184 -1.25 -9.69 13.87
N ASN A 185 -2.33 -9.14 13.31
CA ASN A 185 -3.36 -9.90 12.61
C ASN A 185 -3.04 -10.00 11.12
N VAL A 186 -2.80 -11.24 10.68
CA VAL A 186 -2.56 -11.64 9.29
C VAL A 186 -3.61 -12.67 8.83
N GLY A 187 -4.76 -12.73 9.50
CA GLY A 187 -5.86 -13.63 9.17
C GLY A 187 -5.47 -15.11 9.16
N SER A 188 -5.93 -15.85 8.15
CA SER A 188 -5.64 -17.29 8.01
C SER A 188 -4.30 -17.61 7.35
N SER A 189 -3.35 -16.66 7.32
CA SER A 189 -2.05 -16.87 6.68
C SER A 189 -1.22 -17.90 7.44
N ASN A 190 -0.71 -18.92 6.74
CA ASN A 190 0.16 -19.96 7.30
C ASN A 190 1.63 -19.66 7.04
N TYR A 191 2.52 -20.03 7.96
CA TYR A 191 3.99 -19.91 7.80
C TYR A 191 4.65 -21.31 7.76
N THR A 192 5.85 -21.41 7.21
CA THR A 192 6.60 -22.68 7.16
C THR A 192 7.25 -22.99 8.51
N SER A 193 6.78 -24.03 9.22
CA SER A 193 7.23 -24.31 10.60
C SER A 193 8.72 -24.64 10.72
N GLY A 194 9.25 -25.41 9.76
CA GLY A 194 10.65 -25.86 9.73
C GLY A 194 11.60 -24.93 8.97
N GLY A 195 11.13 -23.75 8.55
CA GLY A 195 11.86 -22.83 7.69
C GLY A 195 12.33 -21.54 8.37
N ALA A 196 12.80 -20.61 7.55
CA ALA A 196 13.17 -19.26 8.00
C ALA A 196 11.98 -18.52 8.62
N GLY A 197 10.79 -18.64 8.02
CA GLY A 197 9.55 -18.06 8.55
C GLY A 197 9.22 -18.57 9.97
N GLY A 198 9.22 -19.89 10.19
CA GLY A 198 9.02 -20.46 11.53
C GLY A 198 10.09 -20.05 12.56
N THR A 199 11.34 -19.92 12.13
CA THR A 199 12.44 -19.43 12.98
C THR A 199 12.22 -17.97 13.39
N ALA A 200 11.90 -17.10 12.42
CA ALA A 200 11.61 -15.69 12.64
C ALA A 200 10.37 -15.51 13.52
N ARG A 201 9.31 -16.28 13.26
CA ARG A 201 8.06 -16.28 14.04
C ARG A 201 8.28 -16.63 15.51
N ALA A 202 9.17 -17.58 15.80
CA ALA A 202 9.54 -17.94 17.17
C ALA A 202 10.39 -16.85 17.83
N SER A 203 11.37 -16.29 17.12
CA SER A 203 12.22 -15.19 17.58
C SER A 203 11.39 -13.94 17.92
N LEU A 204 10.47 -13.54 17.05
CA LEU A 204 9.53 -12.44 17.30
C LEU A 204 8.68 -12.69 18.55
N GLY A 205 8.24 -13.93 18.79
CA GLY A 205 7.55 -14.31 20.02
C GLY A 205 8.39 -14.06 21.28
N VAL A 206 9.68 -14.39 21.26
CA VAL A 206 10.62 -14.07 22.35
C VAL A 206 10.82 -12.56 22.51
N LYS A 207 10.78 -11.81 21.41
CA LYS A 207 10.81 -10.34 21.39
C LYS A 207 9.50 -9.69 21.88
N GLY A 208 8.49 -10.47 22.26
CA GLY A 208 7.23 -9.99 22.83
C GLY A 208 6.10 -9.77 21.83
N TRP A 209 6.25 -10.23 20.58
CA TRP A 209 5.17 -10.20 19.60
C TRP A 209 4.14 -11.29 19.88
N SER A 210 2.88 -10.99 19.56
CA SER A 210 1.83 -12.00 19.44
C SER A 210 1.10 -11.83 18.12
N PHE A 211 0.61 -12.93 17.56
CA PHE A 211 0.03 -12.96 16.22
C PHE A 211 -1.32 -13.64 16.25
N ASP A 212 -2.18 -13.17 15.35
CA ASP A 212 -3.44 -13.81 14.95
C ASP A 212 -3.23 -14.26 13.50
N ASP A 213 -2.80 -15.52 13.37
CA ASP A 213 -2.37 -16.15 12.13
C ASP A 213 -2.91 -17.59 11.99
N GLY A 214 -2.76 -18.20 10.82
CA GLY A 214 -3.18 -19.58 10.55
C GLY A 214 -2.31 -20.66 11.21
N GLY A 215 -1.21 -20.27 11.85
CA GLY A 215 -0.22 -21.17 12.42
C GLY A 215 0.75 -21.79 11.41
N GLY A 216 1.68 -22.57 11.93
CA GLY A 216 2.70 -23.24 11.13
C GLY A 216 2.16 -24.47 10.39
N ILE A 217 2.59 -24.65 9.14
CA ILE A 217 2.40 -25.85 8.32
C ILE A 217 3.72 -26.60 8.07
#